data_AF-A0A969CEG5-F1
#
_entry.id   AF-A0A969CEG5-F1
#
_cell.length_a   1.000
_cell.length_b   1.000
_cell.length_c   1.000
_cell.angle_alpha   90.00
_cell.angle_beta   90.00
_cell.angle_gamma   90.00
#
_symmetry.space_group_name_H-M   'P 1'
#
loop_
_entity.id
_entity.type
_entity.pdbx_description
1 polymer ?
#
loop_
_entity_poly.entity_id
_entity_poly.type
_entity_poly.pdbx_seq_one_letter_code
_entity_poly.pdbx_strand_id
1 'polypeptide(L)' 'MNLEQAVLDKLRALPLERQQEVLDFAEFLQQKTMTKRPLKSVKGLCADLKVDITEEDIAQARQEMWGNFPREIV' A
#
# COMPACT_ATOMS: atom_id res chain seq x y z
N MET A 1 -39.09 -1.83 -7.08
CA MET A 1 -37.95 -2.78 -6.97
C MET A 1 -37.04 -2.29 -5.86
N ASN A 2 -36.73 -3.16 -4.91
CA ASN A 2 -35.77 -2.85 -3.84
C ASN A 2 -34.36 -3.28 -4.27
N LEU A 3 -33.32 -2.54 -3.90
CA LEU A 3 -31.95 -2.82 -4.32
C LEU A 3 -31.51 -4.22 -3.90
N GLU A 4 -31.89 -4.65 -2.70
CA GLU A 4 -31.63 -5.98 -2.16
C GLU A 4 -32.21 -7.09 -3.06
N GLN A 5 -33.42 -6.90 -3.56
CA GLN A 5 -34.08 -7.86 -4.45
C GLN A 5 -33.37 -7.95 -5.81
N ALA A 6 -32.91 -6.82 -6.35
CA ALA A 6 -32.18 -6.81 -7.61
C ALA A 6 -30.81 -7.51 -7.50
N VAL A 7 -30.12 -7.34 -6.37
CA VAL A 7 -28.84 -8.02 -6.11
C VAL A 7 -29.07 -9.53 -5.96
N LEU A 8 -30.09 -9.96 -5.22
CA LEU A 8 -30.43 -11.37 -5.04
C LEU A 8 -30.80 -12.07 -6.35
N ASP A 9 -31.55 -11.38 -7.23
CA ASP A 9 -31.94 -11.92 -8.53
C ASP A 9 -30.72 -12.13 -9.44
N LYS A 10 -29.81 -11.15 -9.47
CA LYS A 10 -28.53 -11.26 -10.21
C LYS A 10 -27.60 -12.31 -9.64
N LEU A 11 -27.56 -12.48 -8.32
CA LEU A 11 -26.71 -13.47 -7.65
C LEU A 11 -27.19 -14.90 -7.94
N ARG A 12 -28.51 -15.13 -7.97
CA ARG A 12 -29.09 -16.43 -8.36
C ARG A 12 -28.89 -16.77 -9.84
N ALA A 13 -28.78 -15.77 -10.71
CA ALA A 13 -28.51 -15.98 -12.13
C ALA A 13 -27.03 -16.32 -12.43
N LEU A 14 -26.13 -16.16 -11.46
CA LEU A 14 -24.71 -16.42 -11.62
C LEU A 14 -24.35 -17.88 -11.24
N PRO A 15 -23.37 -18.48 -11.93
CA PRO A 15 -22.81 -19.77 -11.55
C PRO A 15 -22.03 -19.69 -10.22
N LEU A 16 -21.87 -20.83 -9.55
CA LEU A 16 -21.36 -20.93 -8.17
C LEU A 16 -20.00 -20.22 -7.96
N GLU A 17 -19.09 -20.34 -8.94
CA GLU A 17 -17.77 -19.70 -8.92
C GLU A 17 -17.88 -18.16 -8.85
N ARG A 18 -18.82 -17.57 -9.61
CA ARG A 18 -19.03 -16.12 -9.64
C ARG A 18 -19.80 -15.60 -8.43
N GLN A 19 -20.55 -16.45 -7.74
CA GLN A 19 -21.21 -16.08 -6.49
C GLN A 19 -20.18 -15.82 -5.38
N GLN A 20 -19.08 -16.58 -5.36
CA GLN A 20 -17.97 -16.32 -4.44
C GLN A 20 -17.29 -14.97 -4.73
N GLU A 21 -17.07 -14.61 -6.00
CA GLU A 21 -16.51 -13.29 -6.36
C GLU A 21 -17.39 -12.13 -5.89
N VAL A 22 -18.72 -12.28 -5.94
CA VAL A 22 -19.65 -11.24 -5.45
C VAL A 22 -19.58 -11.10 -3.93
N LEU A 23 -19.42 -12.21 -3.21
CA LEU A 23 -19.23 -12.19 -1.76
C LEU A 23 -17.91 -11.49 -1.39
N ASP A 24 -16.81 -11.86 -2.05
CA ASP A 24 -15.49 -11.25 -1.84
C ASP A 24 -15.53 -9.74 -2.10
N PHE A 25 -16.20 -9.32 -3.19
CA PHE A 25 -16.36 -7.91 -3.51
C PHE A 25 -17.20 -7.15 -2.46
N ALA A 26 -18.24 -7.77 -1.91
CA ALA A 26 -19.04 -7.17 -0.84
C ALA A 26 -18.21 -7.00 0.45
N GLU A 27 -17.38 -7.99 0.80
CA GLU A 27 -16.45 -7.89 1.93
C GLU A 27 -15.39 -6.81 1.69
N PHE A 28 -14.84 -6.73 0.48
CA PHE A 28 -13.91 -5.67 0.09
C PHE A 28 -14.52 -4.27 0.26
N LEU A 29 -15.78 -4.08 -0.17
CA LEU A 29 -16.48 -2.82 0.00
C LEU A 29 -16.69 -2.46 1.48
N GLN A 30 -17.02 -3.44 2.33
CA GLN A 30 -17.13 -3.24 3.78
C GLN A 30 -15.79 -2.86 4.42
N GLN A 31 -14.70 -3.53 4.03
CA GLN A 31 -13.36 -3.19 4.54
C GLN A 31 -12.91 -1.80 4.07
N LYS A 32 -13.32 -1.38 2.86
CA LYS A 32 -12.99 -0.06 2.31
C LYS A 32 -13.77 1.06 2.99
N THR A 33 -15.01 0.80 3.42
CA THR A 33 -15.82 1.76 4.18
C THR A 33 -15.52 1.76 5.68
N MET A 34 -14.91 0.70 6.21
CA MET A 34 -14.29 0.76 7.54
C MET A 34 -13.21 1.84 7.54
N THR A 35 -13.53 2.97 8.17
CA THR A 35 -12.66 4.13 8.29
C THR A 35 -11.31 3.66 8.83
N LYS A 36 -10.28 3.67 7.97
CA LYS A 36 -8.92 3.34 8.38
C LYS A 36 -8.59 4.29 9.53
N ARG A 37 -8.40 3.73 10.74
CA ARG A 37 -8.00 4.53 11.89
C ARG A 37 -6.74 5.30 11.49
N PRO A 38 -6.68 6.63 11.72
CA PRO A 38 -5.50 7.39 11.38
C PRO A 38 -4.30 6.71 12.04
N LEU A 39 -3.29 6.38 11.22
CA LEU A 39 -2.05 5.82 11.73
C LEU A 39 -1.48 6.79 12.77
N LYS A 40 -1.02 6.27 13.90
CA LYS A 40 -0.33 7.11 14.89
C LYS A 40 0.90 7.72 14.23
N SER A 41 1.16 8.99 14.53
CA SER A 41 2.33 9.69 13.99
C SER A 41 3.62 8.91 14.33
N VAL A 42 4.41 8.61 13.31
CA VAL A 42 5.75 8.01 13.45
C VAL A 42 6.82 9.05 13.77
N LYS A 43 6.44 10.32 13.91
CA LYS A 43 7.35 11.41 14.27
C LYS A 43 8.00 11.10 15.62
N GLY A 44 9.34 10.98 15.62
CA GLY A 44 10.13 10.70 16.83
C GLY A 44 10.52 9.23 17.03
N LEU A 45 10.02 8.30 16.21
CA LEU A 45 10.38 6.87 16.31
C LEU A 45 11.89 6.63 16.19
N CYS A 46 12.60 7.46 15.42
CA CYS A 46 14.04 7.38 15.23
C CYS A 46 14.82 8.50 15.96
N ALA A 47 14.18 9.23 16.88
CA ALA A 47 14.84 10.34 17.57
C ALA A 47 16.00 9.87 18.48
N ASP A 48 15.91 8.65 19.02
CA ASP A 48 16.96 8.07 19.87
C ASP A 48 18.13 7.49 19.06
N LEU A 49 17.97 7.34 17.74
CA LEU A 49 18.92 6.66 16.89
C LEU A 49 20.20 7.48 16.64
N LYS A 50 20.25 8.74 17.11
CA LYS A 50 21.41 9.66 17.07
C LYS A 50 22.18 9.60 15.74
N VAL A 51 21.46 9.54 14.63
CA VAL A 51 22.07 9.49 13.30
C VAL A 51 22.47 10.90 12.91
N ASP A 52 23.68 11.29 13.31
CA ASP A 52 24.31 12.54 12.89
C ASP A 52 25.00 12.28 11.55
N ILE A 53 24.26 12.45 10.46
CA ILE A 53 24.82 12.29 9.11
C ILE A 53 25.55 13.59 8.76
N THR A 54 26.88 13.54 8.73
CA THR A 54 27.68 14.69 8.29
C THR A 54 27.78 14.74 6.76
N GLU A 55 28.17 15.89 6.21
CA GLU A 55 28.44 16.01 4.77
C GLU A 55 29.54 15.04 4.32
N GLU A 56 30.53 14.78 5.19
CA GLU A 56 31.62 13.84 4.96
C GLU A 56 31.11 12.40 4.84
N ASP A 57 30.18 11.98 5.71
CA ASP A 57 29.54 10.65 5.63
C ASP A 57 28.79 10.46 4.31
N ILE A 58 28.10 11.51 3.83
CA ILE A 58 27.36 11.48 2.56
C ILE A 58 28.32 11.41 1.39
N ALA A 59 29.40 12.20 1.42
CA ALA A 59 30.41 12.22 0.37
C ALA A 59 31.11 10.86 0.26
N GLN A 60 31.46 10.25 1.39
CA GLN A 60 32.06 8.92 1.44
C GLN A 60 31.10 7.86 0.88
N ALA A 61 29.85 7.81 1.37
CA ALA A 61 28.86 6.84 0.89
C ALA A 61 28.59 7.00 -0.63
N ARG A 62 28.58 8.24 -1.12
CA ARG A 62 28.43 8.54 -2.55
C ARG A 62 29.63 8.05 -3.36
N GLN A 63 30.86 8.27 -2.87
CA GLN A 63 32.08 7.79 -3.51
C GLN A 63 32.16 6.26 -3.50
N GLU A 64 31.78 5.61 -2.39
CA GLU A 64 31.78 4.14 -2.27
C GLU A 64 30.76 3.49 -3.21
N MET A 65 29.53 4.01 -3.27
CA MET A 65 28.46 3.42 -4.08
C MET A 65 28.50 3.85 -5.55
N TRP A 66 28.96 5.07 -5.85
CA TRP A 66 28.86 5.67 -7.20
C TRP A 66 30.21 6.13 -7.76
N GLY A 67 31.33 5.92 -7.06
CA GLY A 67 32.66 6.32 -7.54
C GLY A 67 33.06 5.62 -8.83
N ASN A 68 32.62 4.37 -9.03
CA ASN A 68 32.83 3.61 -10.26
C ASN A 68 31.59 3.63 -11.17
N PHE A 69 30.65 4.56 -10.96
CA PHE A 69 29.46 4.66 -11.81
C PHE A 69 29.89 5.12 -13.21
N PRO A 70 29.57 4.35 -14.27
CA PRO A 70 29.99 4.67 -15.62
C PRO A 70 29.40 6.02 -16.02
N ARG A 71 30.28 6.98 -16.37
CA ARG A 71 29.90 8.34 -16.78
C ARG A 71 29.67 8.46 -18.29
N GLU A 72 29.96 7.40 -19.02
CA GLU A 72 29.74 7.31 -20.46
C GLU A 72 28.43 6.56 -20.68
N ILE A 73 27.37 7.30 -21.00
CA ILE A 73 26.17 6.73 -21.61
C ILE A 73 26.53 6.58 -23.09
N VAL A 74 26.82 5.35 -23.53
CA VAL A 74 26.98 5.01 -24.96
C VAL A 74 25.63 5.04 -25.65
#